data_AF-A0A2D6XUC9-F1
#
_entry.id   AF-A0A2D6XUC9-F1
#
_cell.length_a   1.000
_cell.length_b   1.000
_cell.length_c   1.000
_cell.angle_alpha   90.00
_cell.angle_beta   90.00
_cell.angle_gamma   90.00
#
_symmetry.space_group_name_H-M   'P 1'
#
loop_
_entity.id
_entity.type
_entity.pdbx_description
1 polymer ?
#
loop_
_entity_poly.entity_id
_entity_poly.type
_entity_poly.pdbx_seq_one_letter_code
_entity_poly.pdbx_strand_id
1 'polypeptide(L)' 'MKKTVILKDDTGQTVEVKLEKFVDHINRYHRIGTSIHDERGHYFTINETFREKLKKISKK' A
#
# COMPACT_ATOMS: atom_id res chain seq x y z
N MET A 1 -4.69 -17.27 -2.91
CA MET A 1 -3.45 -17.31 -3.74
C MET A 1 -2.62 -16.10 -3.37
N LYS A 2 -1.32 -16.25 -3.09
CA LYS A 2 -0.47 -15.10 -2.73
C LYS A 2 -0.35 -14.16 -3.94
N LYS A 3 -1.14 -13.09 -3.97
CA LYS A 3 -1.10 -12.08 -5.05
C LYS A 3 -0.02 -11.05 -4.72
N THR A 4 1.02 -10.98 -5.54
CA THR A 4 1.99 -9.87 -5.50
C THR A 4 1.58 -8.79 -6.50
N VAL A 5 1.83 -7.53 -6.15
CA VAL A 5 1.56 -6.37 -6.99
C VAL A 5 2.75 -5.43 -6.96
N ILE A 6 2.96 -4.72 -8.06
CA ILE A 6 3.98 -3.68 -8.17
C ILE A 6 3.31 -2.35 -7.85
N LEU A 7 3.77 -1.68 -6.81
CA LEU A 7 3.37 -0.33 -6.43
C LEU A 7 4.51 0.64 -6.69
N LYS A 8 4.21 1.92 -6.87
CA LYS A 8 5.22 2.98 -6.86
C LYS A 8 5.21 3.68 -5.51
N ASP A 9 6.38 3.83 -4.93
CA ASP A 9 6.57 4.61 -3.71
C ASP A 9 6.50 6.12 -3.99
N ASP A 10 6.65 6.94 -2.95
CA ASP A 10 6.57 8.40 -3.05
C ASP A 10 7.71 9.01 -3.88
N THR A 11 8.82 8.28 -4.07
CA THR A 11 9.96 8.69 -4.91
C THR A 11 9.81 8.21 -6.36
N GLY A 12 8.75 7.47 -6.67
CA GLY A 12 8.47 6.90 -7.99
C GLY A 12 9.13 5.55 -8.27
N GLN A 13 9.83 4.97 -7.28
CA GLN A 13 10.47 3.66 -7.40
C GLN A 13 9.43 2.54 -7.29
N THR A 14 9.62 1.47 -8.06
CA THR A 14 8.70 0.33 -8.06
C THR A 14 9.06 -0.68 -6.98
N VAL A 15 8.06 -1.09 -6.21
CA VAL A 15 8.19 -2.05 -5.09
C VAL A 15 7.22 -3.19 -5.31
N GLU A 16 7.70 -4.43 -5.20
CA GLU A 16 6.84 -5.60 -5.21
C GLU A 16 6.36 -5.92 -3.79
N VAL A 17 5.03 -5.91 -3.58
CA VAL A 17 4.42 -6.21 -2.28
C VAL A 17 3.41 -7.34 -2.39
N LYS A 18 3.25 -8.09 -1.29
CA LYS A 18 2.18 -9.08 -1.15
C LYS A 18 0.89 -8.35 -0.82
N LEU A 19 -0.03 -8.25 -1.79
CA LEU A 19 -1.21 -7.39 -1.71
C LEU A 19 -2.04 -7.63 -0.46
N GLU A 20 -2.38 -8.87 -0.15
CA GLU A 20 -3.21 -9.21 1.02
C GLU A 20 -2.55 -8.76 2.34
N LYS A 21 -1.26 -9.02 2.49
CA LYS A 21 -0.51 -8.62 3.70
C LYS A 21 -0.36 -7.11 3.80
N PHE A 22 -0.13 -6.45 2.67
CA PHE A 22 0.03 -5.01 2.61
C PHE A 22 -1.30 -4.32 2.95
N VAL A 23 -2.42 -4.75 2.35
CA VAL A 23 -3.76 -4.25 2.67
C VAL A 23 -4.10 -4.45 4.15
N ASP A 24 -3.85 -5.63 4.71
CA ASP A 24 -4.09 -5.90 6.12
C ASP A 24 -3.28 -4.96 7.03
N HIS A 25 -1.98 -4.79 6.74
CA HIS A 25 -1.11 -3.87 7.46
C HIS A 25 -1.63 -2.43 7.41
N ILE A 26 -1.95 -1.94 6.22
CA ILE A 26 -2.48 -0.58 6.02
C ILE A 26 -3.80 -0.40 6.77
N ASN A 27 -4.70 -1.38 6.74
CA ASN A 27 -5.97 -1.29 7.46
C ASN A 27 -5.81 -1.36 8.98
N ARG A 28 -4.76 -2.02 9.48
CA ARG A 28 -4.49 -2.17 10.91
C ARG A 28 -3.78 -0.95 11.51
N TYR A 29 -2.80 -0.39 10.80
CA TYR A 29 -1.92 0.66 11.34
C TYR A 29 -2.15 2.04 10.70
N HIS A 30 -2.71 2.10 9.49
CA HIS A 30 -2.86 3.32 8.69
C HIS A 30 -4.31 3.54 8.22
N ARG A 31 -5.27 3.10 9.04
CA ARG A 31 -6.71 3.04 8.70
C ARG A 31 -7.32 4.40 8.39
N ILE A 32 -6.93 5.43 9.14
CA ILE A 32 -7.52 6.78 9.11
C ILE A 32 -6.43 7.84 8.99
N GLY A 33 -6.81 9.02 8.48
CA GLY A 33 -5.88 10.14 8.32
C GLY A 33 -4.82 9.90 7.24
N THR A 34 -3.76 10.70 7.29
CA THR A 34 -2.58 10.59 6.44
C THR A 34 -1.39 10.18 7.28
N SER A 35 -0.61 9.21 6.81
CA SER A 35 0.57 8.69 7.50
C SER A 35 1.60 8.17 6.50
N ILE A 36 2.86 8.08 6.93
CA ILE A 36 3.94 7.52 6.13
C ILE A 36 4.14 6.07 6.53
N HIS A 37 4.11 5.16 5.56
CA HIS A 37 4.45 3.75 5.72
C HIS A 37 5.84 3.49 5.13
N ASP A 38 6.72 2.83 5.88
CA ASP A 38 7.99 2.32 5.38
C ASP A 38 7.85 0.85 4.98
N GLU A 39 8.20 0.54 3.74
CA GLU A 39 8.31 -0.82 3.24
C GLU A 39 9.74 -1.05 2.74
N ARG A 40 10.63 -1.47 3.63
CA ARG A 40 12.02 -1.84 3.30
C ARG A 40 12.82 -0.67 2.70
N GLY A 41 12.62 0.54 3.22
CA GLY A 41 13.26 1.76 2.72
C GLY A 41 12.47 2.46 1.61
N HIS A 42 11.29 1.96 1.24
CA HIS A 42 10.37 2.62 0.32
C HIS A 42 9.21 3.24 1.09
N TYR A 43 9.04 4.55 0.95
CA TYR A 43 8.04 5.30 1.68
C TYR A 43 6.75 5.47 0.88
N PHE A 44 5.62 5.24 1.53
CA PHE A 44 4.29 5.45 0.96
C PHE A 44 3.49 6.44 1.80
N THR A 45 2.97 7.48 1.15
CA THR A 45 2.00 8.38 1.76
C THR A 45 0.62 7.74 1.72
N ILE A 46 0.21 7.18 2.86
CA ILE A 46 -1.08 6.50 3.03
C ILE A 46 -2.16 7.53 3.34
N ASN A 47 -2.73 8.10 2.28
CA ASN A 47 -3.90 8.97 2.35
C ASN A 47 -5.17 8.25 1.85
N GLU A 48 -6.30 8.94 1.84
CA GLU A 48 -7.57 8.38 1.38
C GLU A 48 -7.51 7.93 -0.09
N THR A 49 -6.89 8.73 -0.96
CA THR A 49 -6.71 8.41 -2.38
C THR A 49 -5.91 7.12 -2.58
N PHE A 50 -4.85 6.91 -1.79
CA PHE A 50 -4.05 5.69 -1.83
C PHE A 50 -4.86 4.48 -1.38
N ARG A 51 -5.60 4.59 -0.27
CA ARG A 51 -6.49 3.52 0.22
C ARG A 51 -7.55 3.14 -0.81
N GLU A 52 -8.15 4.11 -1.50
CA GLU A 52 -9.13 3.85 -2.57
C GLU A 52 -8.49 3.16 -3.78
N LYS A 53 -7.28 3.57 -4.20
CA LYS A 53 -6.52 2.87 -5.25
C LYS A 53 -6.23 1.42 -4.84
N LEU A 54 -5.80 1.20 -3.60
CA LEU A 54 -5.47 -0.13 -3.09
C LEU A 54 -6.70 -1.06 -3.03
N LYS A 55 -7.86 -0.54 -2.61
CA LYS A 55 -9.14 -1.27 -2.65
C LYS A 55 -9.52 -1.70 -4.07
N LYS A 56 -9.31 -0.85 -5.08
CA LYS A 56 -9.57 -1.19 -6.49
C LYS A 56 -8.66 -2.32 -6.99
N ILE A 57 -7.39 -2.32 -6.59
CA ILE A 57 -6.43 -3.37 -6.92
C ILE A 57 -6.80 -4.70 -6.23
N SER A 58 -7.30 -4.64 -4.99
CA SER A 58 -7.67 -5.81 -4.19
C SER A 58 -9.00 -6.46 -4.58
N LYS A 59 -9.90 -5.74 -5.26
CA LYS A 59 -11.18 -6.28 -5.77
C LYS A 59 -11.05 -6.95 -7.14
N LYS A 60 -9.94 -6.71 -7.85
CA LYS A 60 -9.54 -7.43 -9.07
C LYS A 60 -8.80 -8.71 -8.70
#